data_AF-A0A1Q2MCZ5-F1
#
_entry.id   AF-A0A1Q2MCZ5-F1
#
_cell.length_a   1.000
_cell.length_b   1.000
_cell.length_c   1.000
_cell.angle_alpha   90.00
_cell.angle_beta   90.00
_cell.angle_gamma   90.00
#
_symmetry.space_group_name_H-M   'P 1'
#
loop_
_entity.id
_entity.type
_entity.pdbx_description
1 polymer ?
#
loop_
_entity_poly.entity_id
_entity_poly.type
_entity_poly.pdbx_seq_one_letter_code
_entity_poly.pdbx_strand_id
1 'polypeptide(L)'
;MIQKADKSTGPVPAAYRTRYSGFSLTEVLVAAGILTVGMMLVLTLFPLGIQLTAETVKQNMASVVASEAFAKVRLHIVNVESFIDANDDTEKTELFDNAAGGGVNIRDWDFYYPSTPLRAADASDQPESSRYFWSALIRPVNPQTGIFQVTVLVFYRQDMQSEFYTETGTDDELELIEVSVTDPGMVDIESWLEYGGDHWLITEDSPIIDSKTGRIYRVMEKRVENNDAVFRIDRGWVERYGDPDQSSTNSDLPADVWIVPPPVGASGTNCIGVFQRVMSVEN
;
A
#
# COMPACT_ATOMS: atom_id res chain seq x y z
N MET A 1 -81.69 70.37 -20.32
CA MET A 1 -81.80 69.74 -18.99
C MET A 1 -80.66 68.73 -18.90
N ILE A 2 -79.52 69.12 -18.33
CA ILE A 2 -78.31 68.28 -18.27
C ILE A 2 -77.99 68.07 -16.79
N GLN A 3 -78.22 66.84 -16.32
CA GLN A 3 -77.88 66.41 -14.97
C GLN A 3 -76.37 66.34 -14.82
N LYS A 4 -75.84 67.10 -13.86
CA LYS A 4 -74.44 67.08 -13.43
C LYS A 4 -74.21 65.80 -12.62
N ALA A 5 -73.35 64.92 -13.11
CA ALA A 5 -72.96 63.70 -12.42
C ALA A 5 -72.08 64.04 -11.21
N ASP A 6 -72.50 63.58 -10.04
CA ASP A 6 -71.78 63.72 -8.77
C ASP A 6 -70.65 62.70 -8.70
N LYS A 7 -69.42 63.20 -8.51
CA LYS A 7 -68.18 62.42 -8.58
C LYS A 7 -67.85 61.96 -7.16
N SER A 8 -68.41 60.80 -6.78
CA SER A 8 -68.12 60.10 -5.53
C SER A 8 -66.62 59.79 -5.42
N THR A 9 -65.92 60.54 -4.58
CA THR A 9 -64.53 60.27 -4.19
C THR A 9 -64.54 59.19 -3.10
N GLY A 10 -64.39 57.94 -3.52
CA GLY A 10 -64.09 56.83 -2.59
C GLY A 10 -62.74 57.02 -1.88
N PRO A 11 -62.56 56.47 -0.68
CA PRO A 11 -61.33 56.61 0.09
C PRO A 11 -60.14 55.97 -0.65
N VAL A 12 -59.08 56.75 -0.82
CA VAL A 12 -57.80 56.29 -1.38
C VAL A 12 -57.19 55.28 -0.39
N PRO A 13 -56.84 54.05 -0.83
CA PRO A 13 -56.20 53.09 0.06
C PRO A 13 -54.86 53.63 0.53
N ALA A 14 -54.69 53.72 1.85
CA ALA A 14 -53.44 54.16 2.47
C ALA A 14 -52.30 53.24 2.04
N ALA A 15 -51.29 53.81 1.38
CA ALA A 15 -50.07 53.09 1.01
C ALA A 15 -49.44 52.51 2.28
N TYR A 16 -49.41 51.18 2.38
CA TYR A 16 -48.82 50.45 3.49
C TYR A 16 -47.31 50.72 3.49
N ARG A 17 -46.87 51.65 4.34
CA ARG A 17 -45.46 51.97 4.54
C ARG A 17 -44.84 50.80 5.31
N THR A 18 -44.21 49.86 4.60
CA THR A 18 -43.43 48.78 5.22
C THR A 18 -42.29 49.39 6.01
N ARG A 19 -42.42 49.43 7.34
CA ARG A 19 -41.33 49.78 8.24
C ARG A 19 -40.36 48.60 8.26
N TYR A 20 -39.18 48.79 7.68
CA TYR A 20 -38.06 47.87 7.86
C TYR A 20 -37.59 48.00 9.31
N SER A 21 -37.90 47.01 10.16
CA SER A 21 -37.25 46.87 11.46
C SER A 21 -35.80 46.49 11.20
N GLY A 22 -34.84 47.30 11.65
CA GLY A 22 -33.44 46.91 11.65
C GLY A 22 -33.22 45.60 12.43
N PHE A 23 -32.28 44.79 12.00
CA PHE A 23 -31.91 43.54 12.67
C PHE A 23 -31.58 43.80 14.14
N SER A 24 -32.10 42.95 15.03
CA SER A 24 -31.74 43.01 16.45
C SER A 24 -30.26 42.64 16.64
N LEU A 25 -29.59 43.29 17.59
CA LEU A 25 -28.20 42.96 17.95
C LEU A 25 -28.03 41.48 18.34
N THR A 26 -29.06 40.91 18.99
CA THR A 26 -29.09 39.48 19.32
C THR A 26 -29.13 38.58 18.08
N GLU A 27 -29.85 38.99 17.04
CA GLU A 27 -29.97 38.24 15.78
C GLU A 27 -28.65 38.25 15.02
N VAL A 28 -27.96 39.39 14.98
CA VAL A 28 -26.61 39.50 14.39
C VAL A 28 -25.60 38.65 15.16
N LEU A 29 -25.64 38.64 16.50
CA LEU A 29 -24.76 37.80 17.32
C LEU A 29 -25.03 36.31 17.11
N VAL A 30 -26.30 35.91 17.01
CA VAL A 30 -26.66 34.51 16.70
C VAL A 30 -26.18 34.13 15.31
N ALA A 31 -26.36 35.00 14.31
CA ALA A 31 -25.87 34.77 12.96
C ALA A 31 -24.34 34.64 12.91
N ALA A 32 -23.62 35.53 13.61
CA ALA A 32 -22.17 35.47 13.72
C ALA A 32 -21.68 34.20 14.45
N GLY A 33 -22.40 33.75 15.47
CA GLY A 33 -22.12 32.50 16.18
C GLY A 33 -22.26 31.27 15.27
N ILE A 34 -23.39 31.15 14.55
CA ILE A 34 -23.62 30.06 13.59
C ILE A 34 -22.57 30.09 12.48
N LEU A 35 -22.21 31.28 11.98
CA LEU A 35 -21.18 31.44 10.96
C LEU A 35 -19.81 30.97 11.46
N THR A 36 -19.45 31.32 12.70
CA THR A 36 -18.16 30.91 13.29
C THR A 36 -18.09 29.39 13.47
N VAL A 37 -19.17 28.77 13.97
CA VAL A 37 -19.27 27.32 14.10
C VAL A 37 -19.22 26.63 12.73
N GLY A 38 -19.91 27.17 11.73
CA GLY A 38 -19.86 26.67 10.35
C GLY A 38 -18.46 26.71 9.76
N MET A 39 -17.74 27.82 9.95
CA MET A 39 -16.35 27.95 9.47
C MET A 39 -15.39 27.01 10.21
N MET A 40 -15.56 26.84 11.53
CA MET A 40 -14.76 25.87 12.30
C MET A 40 -14.97 24.44 11.79
N LEU A 41 -16.21 24.06 11.47
CA LEU A 41 -16.52 22.74 10.92
C LEU A 41 -15.89 22.54 9.53
N VAL A 42 -15.93 23.55 8.67
CA VAL A 42 -15.26 23.47 7.35
C VAL A 42 -13.75 23.31 7.50
N LEU A 43 -13.13 24.05 8.43
CA LEU A 43 -11.69 23.97 8.69
C LEU A 43 -11.25 22.60 9.21
N THR A 44 -12.09 21.88 9.95
CA THR A 44 -11.75 20.53 10.45
C THR A 44 -12.02 19.43 9.43
N LEU A 45 -13.13 19.52 8.69
CA LEU A 45 -13.49 18.47 7.72
C LEU A 45 -12.67 18.53 6.43
N PHE A 46 -12.24 19.72 6.00
CA PHE A 46 -11.56 19.87 4.71
C PHE A 46 -10.21 19.12 4.66
N PRO A 47 -9.28 19.25 5.64
CA PRO A 47 -8.04 18.50 5.64
C PRO A 47 -8.26 16.99 5.73
N LEU A 48 -9.24 16.55 6.53
CA LEU A 48 -9.59 15.13 6.66
C LEU A 48 -10.08 14.56 5.33
N GLY A 49 -10.93 15.31 4.61
CA GLY A 49 -11.40 14.93 3.28
C GLY A 49 -10.26 14.77 2.27
N ILE A 50 -9.26 15.66 2.30
CA ILE A 50 -8.07 15.56 1.44
C ILE A 50 -7.27 14.30 1.77
N GLN A 51 -7.02 14.01 3.05
CA GLN A 51 -6.26 12.84 3.46
C GLN A 51 -6.94 11.53 3.03
N LEU A 52 -8.23 11.39 3.31
CA LEU A 52 -9.00 10.20 2.92
C LEU A 52 -9.06 10.04 1.40
N THR A 53 -9.19 11.14 0.66
CA THR A 53 -9.17 11.11 -0.81
C THR A 53 -7.81 10.69 -1.32
N ALA A 54 -6.71 11.21 -0.75
CA ALA A 54 -5.36 10.84 -1.14
C ALA A 54 -5.07 9.35 -0.90
N GLU A 55 -5.53 8.81 0.23
CA GLU A 55 -5.38 7.38 0.53
C GLU A 55 -6.20 6.49 -0.41
N THR A 56 -7.44 6.88 -0.70
CA THR A 56 -8.29 6.19 -1.68
C THR A 56 -7.65 6.19 -3.07
N VAL A 57 -7.05 7.31 -3.49
CA VAL A 57 -6.31 7.42 -4.75
C VAL A 57 -5.10 6.48 -4.76
N LYS A 58 -4.33 6.42 -3.66
CA LYS A 58 -3.20 5.48 -3.54
C LYS A 58 -3.67 4.02 -3.70
N GLN A 59 -4.72 3.61 -2.99
CA GLN A 59 -5.26 2.24 -3.09
C GLN A 59 -5.76 1.90 -4.50
N ASN A 60 -6.46 2.84 -5.15
CA ASN A 60 -6.92 2.65 -6.53
C ASN A 60 -5.74 2.54 -7.51
N MET A 61 -4.72 3.39 -7.36
CA MET A 61 -3.50 3.29 -8.17
C MET A 61 -2.75 2.00 -7.91
N ALA A 62 -2.70 1.50 -6.67
CA ALA A 62 -2.08 0.23 -6.36
C ALA A 62 -2.66 -0.92 -7.20
N SER A 63 -3.98 -0.95 -7.39
CA SER A 63 -4.64 -1.95 -8.24
C SER A 63 -4.28 -1.82 -9.73
N VAL A 64 -4.12 -0.60 -10.23
CA VAL A 64 -3.70 -0.33 -11.61
C VAL A 64 -2.25 -0.78 -11.82
N VAL A 65 -1.34 -0.36 -10.92
CA VAL A 65 0.07 -0.75 -10.94
C VAL A 65 0.21 -2.26 -10.87
N ALA A 66 -0.52 -2.93 -9.97
CA ALA A 66 -0.48 -4.38 -9.85
C ALA A 66 -0.97 -5.09 -11.13
N SER A 67 -1.97 -4.53 -11.81
CA SER A 67 -2.47 -5.10 -13.07
C SER A 67 -1.43 -5.02 -14.19
N GLU A 68 -0.68 -3.92 -14.28
CA GLU A 68 0.45 -3.80 -15.18
C GLU A 68 1.59 -4.74 -14.80
N ALA A 69 1.95 -4.81 -13.52
CA ALA A 69 2.96 -5.73 -13.00
C ALA A 69 2.64 -7.20 -13.34
N PHE A 70 1.39 -7.65 -13.12
CA PHE A 70 0.99 -9.00 -13.51
C PHE A 70 1.11 -9.25 -15.02
N ALA A 71 0.80 -8.24 -15.85
CA ALA A 71 0.97 -8.35 -17.29
C ALA A 71 2.45 -8.49 -17.66
N LYS A 72 3.34 -7.71 -17.04
CA LYS A 72 4.78 -7.80 -17.25
C LYS A 72 5.35 -9.14 -16.79
N VAL A 73 5.01 -9.57 -15.58
CA VAL A 73 5.39 -10.91 -15.09
C VAL A 73 4.94 -11.97 -16.09
N ARG A 74 3.71 -11.92 -16.59
CA ARG A 74 3.22 -12.86 -17.62
C ARG A 74 4.00 -12.79 -18.94
N LEU A 75 4.47 -11.62 -19.36
CA LEU A 75 5.27 -11.47 -20.59
C LEU A 75 6.67 -12.08 -20.43
N HIS A 76 7.27 -11.94 -19.24
CA HIS A 76 8.63 -12.40 -18.98
C HIS A 76 8.70 -13.84 -18.47
N ILE A 77 7.62 -14.36 -17.86
CA ILE A 77 7.56 -15.74 -17.36
C ILE A 77 7.59 -16.80 -18.48
N VAL A 78 7.37 -16.41 -19.73
CA VAL A 78 7.49 -17.31 -20.89
C VAL A 78 8.91 -17.87 -21.04
N ASN A 79 9.93 -17.18 -20.50
CA ASN A 79 11.32 -17.66 -20.49
C ASN A 79 11.71 -18.38 -19.18
N VAL A 80 10.77 -18.58 -18.25
CA VAL A 80 11.00 -19.12 -16.90
C VAL A 80 10.91 -20.65 -16.88
N GLU A 81 10.79 -21.33 -18.03
CA GLU A 81 10.96 -22.79 -18.09
C GLU A 81 12.31 -23.23 -17.49
N SER A 82 13.37 -22.42 -17.65
CA SER A 82 14.68 -22.66 -17.01
C SER A 82 14.68 -22.54 -15.49
N PHE A 83 13.73 -21.80 -14.91
CA PHE A 83 13.56 -21.68 -13.46
C PHE A 83 12.98 -22.97 -12.86
N ILE A 84 12.06 -23.62 -13.57
CA ILE A 84 11.49 -24.90 -13.15
C ILE A 84 12.59 -25.98 -13.12
N ASP A 85 13.46 -26.01 -14.13
CA ASP A 85 14.53 -27.00 -14.24
C ASP A 85 15.71 -26.76 -13.27
N ALA A 86 15.92 -25.51 -12.81
CA ALA A 86 16.99 -25.17 -11.88
C ALA A 86 16.63 -25.44 -10.40
N ASN A 87 15.35 -25.37 -10.05
CA ASN A 87 14.83 -25.54 -8.69
C ASN A 87 14.16 -26.91 -8.49
N ASP A 88 14.90 -27.98 -8.81
CA ASP A 88 14.46 -29.39 -8.86
C ASP A 88 13.82 -29.95 -7.56
N ASP A 89 13.75 -29.17 -6.46
CA ASP A 89 13.10 -29.61 -5.21
C ASP A 89 12.49 -28.49 -4.33
N THR A 90 12.53 -27.23 -4.74
CA THR A 90 12.16 -26.11 -3.84
C THR A 90 10.84 -25.46 -4.24
N GLU A 91 9.76 -25.78 -3.50
CA GLU A 91 8.51 -25.00 -3.45
C GLU A 91 8.71 -23.58 -2.86
N LYS A 92 9.91 -23.00 -3.02
CA LYS A 92 10.30 -21.72 -2.44
C LYS A 92 9.83 -20.57 -3.32
N THR A 93 9.40 -19.52 -2.65
CA THR A 93 9.03 -18.25 -3.26
C THR A 93 10.29 -17.45 -3.49
N GLU A 94 10.46 -16.93 -4.70
CA GLU A 94 11.63 -16.13 -5.08
C GLU A 94 11.22 -14.76 -5.61
N LEU A 95 12.13 -13.79 -5.47
CA LEU A 95 12.02 -12.49 -6.11
C LEU A 95 11.96 -12.65 -7.62
N PHE A 96 11.02 -11.98 -8.28
CA PHE A 96 10.83 -12.06 -9.72
C PHE A 96 12.10 -11.64 -10.50
N ASP A 97 12.84 -10.65 -10.01
CA ASP A 97 14.08 -10.20 -10.63
C ASP A 97 15.14 -11.32 -10.65
N ASN A 98 15.29 -12.03 -9.53
CA ASN A 98 16.16 -13.20 -9.43
C ASN A 98 15.65 -14.37 -10.29
N ALA A 99 14.35 -14.64 -10.24
CA ALA A 99 13.71 -15.75 -10.96
C ALA A 99 13.74 -15.58 -12.49
N ALA A 100 13.75 -14.34 -12.99
CA ALA A 100 13.81 -14.05 -14.41
C ALA A 100 15.16 -14.47 -15.04
N GLY A 101 16.21 -14.64 -14.22
CA GLY A 101 17.54 -15.04 -14.65
C GLY A 101 18.21 -14.02 -15.58
N GLY A 102 19.55 -13.97 -15.61
CA GLY A 102 20.32 -13.00 -16.39
C GLY A 102 20.12 -13.01 -17.92
N GLY A 103 19.18 -13.81 -18.45
CA GLY A 103 18.77 -13.81 -19.86
C GLY A 103 17.61 -12.87 -20.19
N VAL A 104 16.80 -12.45 -19.20
CA VAL A 104 15.71 -11.49 -19.42
C VAL A 104 16.18 -10.10 -19.01
N ASN A 105 16.41 -9.23 -20.01
CA ASN A 105 16.73 -7.82 -19.78
C ASN A 105 15.44 -7.06 -19.39
N ILE A 106 14.99 -7.29 -18.15
CA ILE A 106 14.04 -6.42 -17.48
C ILE A 106 14.84 -5.18 -17.08
N ARG A 107 14.35 -4.01 -17.46
CA ARG A 107 15.05 -2.77 -17.15
C ARG A 107 14.55 -2.27 -15.79
N ASP A 108 15.39 -1.59 -15.03
CA ASP A 108 15.02 -1.12 -13.68
C ASP A 108 13.72 -0.29 -13.71
N TRP A 109 13.53 0.56 -14.73
CA TRP A 109 12.30 1.35 -14.89
C TRP A 109 11.03 0.52 -15.18
N ASP A 110 11.13 -0.77 -15.50
CA ASP A 110 9.96 -1.64 -15.63
C ASP A 110 9.27 -1.91 -14.30
N PHE A 111 9.99 -1.75 -13.18
CA PHE A 111 9.44 -1.85 -11.83
C PHE A 111 8.75 -0.56 -11.38
N TYR A 112 8.74 0.50 -12.19
CA TYR A 112 8.13 1.79 -11.88
C TYR A 112 6.84 2.01 -12.66
N TYR A 113 5.92 2.78 -12.07
CA TYR A 113 4.68 3.19 -12.72
C TYR A 113 4.53 4.73 -12.74
N PRO A 114 4.20 5.31 -13.92
CA PRO A 114 4.00 4.64 -15.20
C PRO A 114 5.32 4.14 -15.79
N SER A 115 5.32 2.96 -16.43
CA SER A 115 6.54 2.37 -16.99
C SER A 115 7.00 2.97 -18.32
N THR A 116 6.29 4.00 -18.79
CA THR A 116 6.70 4.74 -19.98
C THR A 116 7.68 5.83 -19.57
N PRO A 117 8.90 5.85 -20.11
CA PRO A 117 9.73 7.04 -20.01
C PRO A 117 9.00 8.16 -20.73
N LEU A 118 8.37 9.07 -19.97
CA LEU A 118 7.90 10.35 -20.49
C LEU A 118 9.15 11.12 -20.90
N ARG A 119 9.67 10.84 -22.11
CA ARG A 119 10.78 11.54 -22.75
C ARG A 119 12.16 11.30 -22.12
N ALA A 120 12.63 10.06 -22.08
CA ALA A 120 14.06 9.77 -21.91
C ALA A 120 14.66 9.45 -23.29
N ALA A 121 15.33 10.42 -23.89
CA ALA A 121 16.20 10.18 -25.04
C ALA A 121 17.49 9.44 -24.63
N ASP A 122 17.79 9.43 -23.33
CA ASP A 122 18.94 8.77 -22.74
C ASP A 122 18.45 7.75 -21.70
N ALA A 123 18.82 6.48 -21.93
CA ALA A 123 18.41 5.30 -21.17
C ALA A 123 19.02 5.22 -19.75
N SER A 124 19.58 6.30 -19.22
CA SER A 124 20.19 6.37 -17.90
C SER A 124 19.38 7.16 -16.88
N ASP A 125 18.38 7.92 -17.33
CA ASP A 125 17.57 8.71 -16.42
C ASP A 125 16.39 7.87 -15.95
N GLN A 126 16.48 7.36 -14.72
CA GLN A 126 15.31 6.86 -13.99
C GLN A 126 14.18 7.89 -14.16
N PRO A 127 12.92 7.46 -14.35
CA PRO A 127 11.83 8.40 -14.47
C PRO A 127 11.67 9.17 -13.15
N GLU A 128 12.26 10.37 -13.06
CA GLU A 128 12.21 11.30 -11.92
C GLU A 128 10.78 11.73 -11.54
N SER A 129 9.75 11.13 -12.14
CA SER A 129 8.35 11.40 -11.86
C SER A 129 7.56 10.17 -11.37
N SER A 130 8.16 8.97 -11.39
CA SER A 130 7.49 7.75 -10.97
C SER A 130 7.44 7.66 -9.45
N ARG A 131 6.25 7.81 -8.89
CA ARG A 131 6.00 7.71 -7.43
C ARG A 131 5.58 6.32 -6.98
N TYR A 132 5.23 5.47 -7.92
CA TYR A 132 4.79 4.11 -7.65
C TYR A 132 5.82 3.17 -8.23
N PHE A 133 6.15 2.15 -7.44
CA PHE A 133 6.99 1.06 -7.88
C PHE A 133 6.43 -0.24 -7.33
N TRP A 134 6.85 -1.35 -7.89
CA TRP A 134 6.35 -2.67 -7.52
C TRP A 134 7.47 -3.68 -7.50
N SER A 135 7.31 -4.68 -6.65
CA SER A 135 8.14 -5.88 -6.66
C SER A 135 7.21 -7.09 -6.68
N ALA A 136 7.69 -8.21 -7.18
CA ALA A 136 6.90 -9.43 -7.26
C ALA A 136 7.67 -10.62 -6.71
N LEU A 137 6.92 -11.48 -6.04
CA LEU A 137 7.34 -12.78 -5.59
C LEU A 137 6.65 -13.84 -6.44
N ILE A 138 7.39 -14.83 -6.92
CA ILE A 138 6.88 -15.94 -7.71
C ILE A 138 7.09 -17.24 -6.94
N ARG A 139 6.04 -18.07 -6.94
CA ARG A 139 6.06 -19.39 -6.33
C ARG A 139 5.45 -20.41 -7.28
N PRO A 140 6.12 -21.54 -7.56
CA PRO A 140 5.48 -22.63 -8.28
C PRO A 140 4.36 -23.23 -7.41
N VAL A 141 3.16 -23.36 -7.97
CA VAL A 141 2.05 -24.08 -7.31
C VAL A 141 2.12 -25.56 -7.66
N ASN A 142 2.43 -25.83 -8.92
CA ASN A 142 2.69 -27.17 -9.41
C ASN A 142 3.72 -27.06 -10.56
N PRO A 143 4.99 -27.42 -10.29
CA PRO A 143 6.09 -27.32 -11.26
C PRO A 143 5.78 -28.01 -12.59
N GLN A 144 5.06 -29.14 -12.56
CA GLN A 144 4.78 -29.95 -13.76
C GLN A 144 3.72 -29.31 -14.68
N THR A 145 2.91 -28.38 -14.16
CA THR A 145 1.79 -27.78 -14.90
C THR A 145 2.08 -26.38 -15.42
N GLY A 146 3.24 -25.80 -15.07
CA GLY A 146 3.54 -24.40 -15.38
C GLY A 146 2.56 -23.41 -14.72
N ILE A 147 1.97 -23.80 -13.59
CA ILE A 147 1.09 -22.95 -12.79
C ILE A 147 1.88 -22.33 -11.65
N PHE A 148 1.84 -21.00 -11.60
CA PHE A 148 2.55 -20.18 -10.64
C PHE A 148 1.60 -19.28 -9.87
N GLN A 149 1.93 -19.05 -8.62
CA GLN A 149 1.33 -18.01 -7.80
C GLN A 149 2.27 -16.82 -7.80
N VAL A 150 1.75 -15.67 -8.18
CA VAL A 150 2.51 -14.42 -8.18
C VAL A 150 1.88 -13.49 -7.17
N THR A 151 2.72 -12.96 -6.28
CA THR A 151 2.36 -11.97 -5.28
C THR A 151 3.06 -10.66 -5.65
N VAL A 152 2.31 -9.67 -6.08
CA VAL A 152 2.81 -8.32 -6.40
C VAL A 152 2.62 -7.42 -5.19
N LEU A 153 3.70 -6.79 -4.75
CA LEU A 153 3.69 -5.74 -3.74
C LEU A 153 3.84 -4.40 -4.44
N VAL A 154 2.96 -3.46 -4.11
CA VAL A 154 2.97 -2.12 -4.67
C VAL A 154 3.32 -1.11 -3.59
N PHE A 155 4.25 -0.24 -3.91
CA PHE A 155 4.82 0.73 -3.01
C PHE A 155 4.57 2.16 -3.51
N TYR A 156 4.53 3.09 -2.56
CA TYR A 156 4.43 4.52 -2.83
C TYR A 156 5.64 5.24 -2.25
N ARG A 157 6.43 5.89 -3.11
CA ARG A 157 7.54 6.75 -2.71
C ARG A 157 6.98 8.12 -2.30
N GLN A 158 7.08 8.45 -1.01
CA GLN A 158 6.64 9.76 -0.49
C GLN A 158 7.61 10.87 -0.86
N ASP A 159 8.91 10.58 -0.76
CA ASP A 159 10.01 11.50 -1.08
C ASP A 159 10.98 10.85 -2.06
N MET A 160 11.43 11.61 -3.06
CA MET A 160 12.34 11.11 -4.11
C MET A 160 13.72 10.75 -3.56
N GLN A 161 14.06 11.25 -2.37
CA GLN A 161 15.31 10.97 -1.66
C GLN A 161 15.16 9.89 -0.57
N SER A 162 14.04 9.17 -0.55
CA SER A 162 13.88 8.05 0.39
C SER A 162 14.79 6.89 -0.01
N GLU A 163 15.66 6.51 0.91
CA GLU A 163 16.43 5.27 0.86
C GLU A 163 15.64 4.14 1.56
N PHE A 164 15.92 2.91 1.18
CA PHE A 164 15.37 1.68 1.72
C PHE A 164 16.51 0.80 2.20
N TYR A 165 16.21 -0.07 3.15
CA TYR A 165 17.18 -1.03 3.63
C TYR A 165 17.27 -2.21 2.67
N THR A 166 18.50 -2.68 2.45
CA THR A 166 18.83 -3.84 1.61
C THR A 166 19.67 -4.82 2.43
N GLU A 167 19.94 -6.00 1.88
CA GLU A 167 20.79 -7.00 2.55
C GLU A 167 22.24 -6.50 2.77
N THR A 168 22.68 -5.49 2.02
CA THR A 168 24.05 -4.97 2.07
C THR A 168 24.15 -3.56 2.66
N GLY A 169 23.02 -2.94 3.02
CA GLY A 169 22.98 -1.61 3.62
C GLY A 169 21.71 -0.84 3.28
N THR A 170 21.87 0.24 2.53
CA THR A 170 20.77 1.11 2.10
C THR A 170 20.91 1.46 0.63
N ASP A 171 19.79 1.50 -0.08
CA ASP A 171 19.74 1.84 -1.49
C ASP A 171 18.51 2.72 -1.79
N ASP A 172 18.49 3.42 -2.92
CA ASP A 172 17.29 4.16 -3.33
C ASP A 172 16.22 3.23 -3.90
N GLU A 173 16.58 2.00 -4.27
CA GLU A 173 15.70 0.92 -4.67
C GLU A 173 15.24 0.07 -3.48
N LEU A 174 13.96 -0.30 -3.47
CA LEU A 174 13.41 -1.16 -2.43
C LEU A 174 13.63 -2.62 -2.81
N GLU A 175 14.30 -3.33 -1.92
CA GLU A 175 14.47 -4.78 -2.00
C GLU A 175 13.57 -5.48 -0.97
N LEU A 176 12.99 -6.61 -1.35
CA LEU A 176 12.34 -7.49 -0.38
C LEU A 176 13.42 -8.27 0.34
N ILE A 177 13.36 -8.31 1.66
CA ILE A 177 14.36 -9.01 2.47
C ILE A 177 13.76 -10.34 2.91
N GLU A 178 14.49 -11.43 2.68
CA GLU A 178 14.14 -12.72 3.24
C GLU A 178 14.72 -12.86 4.66
N VAL A 179 13.88 -13.22 5.61
CA VAL A 179 14.27 -13.41 7.02
C VAL A 179 13.77 -14.75 7.53
N SER A 180 14.55 -15.39 8.39
CA SER A 180 14.18 -16.66 9.00
C SER A 180 13.42 -16.44 10.31
N VAL A 181 12.37 -17.23 10.52
CA VAL A 181 11.52 -17.22 11.72
C VAL A 181 11.84 -18.43 12.58
N THR A 182 12.32 -18.17 13.81
CA THR A 182 12.84 -19.21 14.70
C THR A 182 11.79 -19.79 15.65
N ASP A 183 10.72 -19.06 16.00
CA ASP A 183 9.69 -19.51 16.95
C ASP A 183 8.23 -19.27 16.45
N PRO A 184 7.38 -20.31 16.34
CA PRO A 184 5.97 -20.17 15.96
C PRO A 184 5.14 -19.46 17.05
N GLY A 185 5.06 -18.13 16.95
CA GLY A 185 4.30 -17.27 17.87
C GLY A 185 5.09 -16.05 18.32
N MET A 186 6.42 -16.13 18.18
CA MET A 186 7.40 -15.07 18.36
C MET A 186 8.20 -15.03 17.08
N VAL A 187 7.93 -14.08 16.18
CA VAL A 187 8.79 -13.90 14.99
C VAL A 187 10.13 -13.34 15.47
N ASP A 188 11.00 -14.22 15.94
CA ASP A 188 12.39 -13.93 16.17
C ASP A 188 13.06 -13.90 14.79
N ILE A 189 13.49 -12.71 14.41
CA ILE A 189 14.11 -12.44 13.12
C ILE A 189 15.60 -12.69 13.33
N GLU A 190 16.03 -13.93 13.11
CA GLU A 190 17.45 -14.20 12.96
C GLU A 190 17.81 -13.79 11.53
N SER A 191 18.07 -12.50 11.35
CA SER A 191 18.47 -11.93 10.08
C SER A 191 19.97 -12.15 9.86
N TRP A 192 20.35 -12.38 8.61
CA TRP A 192 21.74 -12.54 8.17
C TRP A 192 22.51 -11.20 8.15
N LEU A 193 21.88 -10.08 8.50
CA LEU A 193 22.54 -8.78 8.56
C LEU A 193 23.50 -8.74 9.75
N GLU A 194 24.76 -8.42 9.46
CA GLU A 194 25.88 -8.37 10.42
C GLU A 194 25.70 -7.30 11.53
N TYR A 195 24.62 -6.53 11.48
CA TYR A 195 24.32 -5.39 12.35
C TYR A 195 23.14 -5.71 13.28
N GLY A 196 23.40 -6.52 14.31
CA GLY A 196 22.41 -6.96 15.29
C GLY A 196 21.40 -5.89 15.72
N GLY A 197 20.12 -6.20 15.53
CA GLY A 197 18.99 -5.35 15.91
C GLY A 197 17.86 -5.25 14.90
N ASP A 198 17.68 -6.21 13.99
CA ASP A 198 16.87 -6.09 12.76
C ASP A 198 15.35 -6.03 12.95
N HIS A 199 14.88 -6.02 14.18
CA HIS A 199 13.47 -5.86 14.46
C HIS A 199 12.89 -4.56 13.91
N TRP A 200 13.70 -3.50 13.71
CA TRP A 200 13.24 -2.24 13.12
C TRP A 200 12.86 -2.36 11.63
N LEU A 201 13.26 -3.42 10.92
CA LEU A 201 12.84 -3.70 9.54
C LEU A 201 11.36 -4.08 9.43
N ILE A 202 10.75 -4.53 10.53
CA ILE A 202 9.33 -4.82 10.58
C ILE A 202 8.62 -3.73 11.39
N THR A 203 7.68 -3.06 10.74
CA THR A 203 6.80 -2.07 11.36
C THR A 203 5.39 -2.63 11.53
N GLU A 204 4.58 -1.99 12.38
CA GLU A 204 3.16 -2.29 12.42
C GLU A 204 2.55 -2.08 11.02
N ASP A 205 1.57 -2.91 10.67
CA ASP A 205 0.95 -2.99 9.34
C ASP A 205 1.84 -3.49 8.19
N SER A 206 3.09 -3.88 8.47
CA SER A 206 3.95 -4.48 7.44
C SER A 206 3.36 -5.81 6.96
N PRO A 207 3.33 -6.05 5.63
CA PRO A 207 3.02 -7.37 5.10
C PRO A 207 4.21 -8.30 5.33
N ILE A 208 3.91 -9.54 5.71
CA ILE A 208 4.87 -10.64 5.79
C ILE A 208 4.38 -11.72 4.85
N ILE A 209 5.25 -12.27 4.02
CA ILE A 209 4.90 -13.29 3.03
C ILE A 209 5.72 -14.54 3.32
N ASP A 210 5.05 -15.64 3.64
CA ASP A 210 5.72 -16.91 3.90
C ASP A 210 6.33 -17.47 2.62
N SER A 211 7.65 -17.72 2.63
CA SER A 211 8.40 -18.16 1.45
C SER A 211 7.96 -19.52 0.93
N LYS A 212 7.43 -20.42 1.76
CA LYS A 212 7.01 -21.76 1.30
C LYS A 212 5.60 -21.76 0.73
N THR A 213 4.76 -20.85 1.22
CA THR A 213 3.30 -20.95 1.00
C THR A 213 2.76 -19.79 0.19
N GLY A 214 3.49 -18.69 0.18
CA GLY A 214 3.07 -17.39 -0.31
C GLY A 214 1.81 -16.88 0.40
N ARG A 215 1.51 -17.36 1.61
CA ARG A 215 0.47 -16.76 2.46
C ARG A 215 0.95 -15.39 2.90
N ILE A 216 0.01 -14.45 2.87
CA ILE A 216 0.25 -13.07 3.27
C ILE A 216 -0.33 -12.89 4.68
N TYR A 217 0.52 -12.40 5.57
CA TYR A 217 0.21 -12.03 6.94
C TYR A 217 0.38 -10.53 7.10
N ARG A 218 -0.29 -9.94 8.09
CA ARG A 218 -0.11 -8.54 8.46
C ARG A 218 0.33 -8.44 9.91
N VAL A 219 1.33 -7.63 10.17
CA VAL A 219 1.76 -7.29 11.52
C VAL A 219 0.73 -6.35 12.14
N MET A 220 0.11 -6.78 13.24
CA MET A 220 -0.92 -6.02 13.95
C MET A 220 -0.36 -5.25 15.15
N GLU A 221 0.69 -5.77 15.77
CA GLU A 221 1.31 -5.15 16.94
C GLU A 221 2.78 -5.57 17.01
N LYS A 222 3.64 -4.64 17.38
CA LYS A 222 5.06 -4.90 17.66
C LYS A 222 5.35 -4.59 19.12
N ARG A 223 5.92 -5.56 19.82
CA ARG A 223 6.45 -5.39 21.19
C ARG A 223 7.92 -5.70 21.21
N VAL A 224 8.65 -5.06 22.10
CA VAL A 224 10.06 -5.36 22.36
C VAL A 224 10.14 -5.88 23.79
N GLU A 225 10.55 -7.14 23.94
CA GLU A 225 10.65 -7.85 25.21
C GLU A 225 12.07 -8.41 25.31
N ASN A 226 12.83 -8.05 26.35
CA ASN A 226 14.20 -8.56 26.60
C ASN A 226 15.21 -8.41 25.43
N ASN A 227 15.07 -7.36 24.60
CA ASN A 227 15.78 -7.11 23.34
C ASN A 227 15.30 -7.92 22.13
N ASP A 228 14.32 -8.79 22.30
CA ASP A 228 13.69 -9.55 21.22
C ASP A 228 12.41 -8.82 20.79
N ALA A 229 12.12 -8.86 19.49
CA ALA A 229 10.88 -8.29 18.99
C ALA A 229 9.82 -9.35 18.82
N VAL A 230 8.68 -9.10 19.44
CA VAL A 230 7.51 -9.96 19.41
C VAL A 230 6.46 -9.31 18.54
N PHE A 231 6.09 -10.00 17.46
CA PHE A 231 5.10 -9.52 16.51
C PHE A 231 3.80 -10.30 16.68
N ARG A 232 2.70 -9.58 16.92
CA ARG A 232 1.37 -10.17 16.78
C ARG A 232 0.92 -9.98 15.34
N ILE A 233 0.62 -11.08 14.68
CA ILE A 233 0.09 -11.11 13.31
C ILE A 233 -1.45 -11.22 13.29
N ASP A 234 -2.05 -10.92 12.15
CA ASP A 234 -3.52 -10.87 11.94
C ASP A 234 -4.23 -12.23 12.07
N ARG A 235 -3.50 -13.33 11.87
CA ARG A 235 -4.01 -14.71 11.94
C ARG A 235 -2.97 -15.65 12.52
N GLY A 236 -3.39 -16.79 13.06
CA GLY A 236 -2.47 -17.76 13.64
C GLY A 236 -1.48 -18.31 12.61
N TRP A 237 -0.18 -18.25 12.93
CA TRP A 237 0.89 -18.92 12.16
C TRP A 237 0.70 -20.46 12.15
N VAL A 238 0.11 -20.96 13.23
CA VAL A 238 -0.03 -22.36 13.68
C VAL A 238 -0.86 -23.25 12.73
N GLU A 239 -1.73 -22.71 11.87
CA GLU A 239 -2.57 -23.53 10.99
C GLU A 239 -1.79 -24.43 10.02
N ARG A 240 -0.48 -24.19 9.82
CA ARG A 240 0.40 -25.04 8.97
C ARG A 240 1.52 -25.74 9.73
N TYR A 241 2.15 -25.08 10.70
CA TYR A 241 3.32 -25.64 11.40
C TYR A 241 2.96 -26.53 12.60
N GLY A 242 1.66 -26.76 12.84
CA GLY A 242 1.18 -27.56 13.95
C GLY A 242 1.25 -26.81 15.29
N ASP A 243 0.66 -27.42 16.32
CA ASP A 243 0.69 -26.92 17.69
C ASP A 243 2.15 -26.77 18.17
N PRO A 244 2.62 -25.57 18.53
CA PRO A 244 3.99 -25.34 19.00
C PRO A 244 4.33 -26.14 20.27
N ASP A 245 3.34 -26.52 21.08
CA ASP A 245 3.55 -27.34 22.28
C ASP A 245 3.84 -28.82 21.97
N GLN A 246 3.64 -29.26 20.71
CA GLN A 246 4.07 -30.59 20.25
C GLN A 246 5.51 -30.57 19.74
N SER A 247 6.41 -30.15 20.63
CA SER A 247 7.85 -30.28 20.45
C SER A 247 8.26 -31.74 20.25
N SER A 248 8.70 -32.11 19.04
CA SER A 248 9.84 -33.03 18.80
C SER A 248 10.02 -33.49 17.34
N THR A 249 9.14 -33.16 16.39
CA THR A 249 9.29 -33.72 15.02
C THR A 249 8.97 -32.82 13.83
N ASN A 250 8.48 -31.58 14.00
CA ASN A 250 8.27 -30.69 12.84
C ASN A 250 9.61 -30.07 12.39
N SER A 251 10.29 -30.76 11.48
CA SER A 251 11.55 -30.38 10.81
C SER A 251 11.43 -29.19 9.85
N ASP A 252 10.37 -28.39 9.95
CA ASP A 252 10.00 -27.33 8.99
C ASP A 252 10.26 -25.91 9.54
N LEU A 253 10.98 -25.80 10.67
CA LEU A 253 11.53 -24.55 11.21
C LEU A 253 13.07 -24.57 11.12
N PRO A 254 13.72 -23.44 10.79
CA PRO A 254 13.15 -22.11 10.61
C PRO A 254 12.29 -21.95 9.35
N ALA A 255 11.26 -21.13 9.44
CA ALA A 255 10.44 -20.77 8.27
C ALA A 255 10.97 -19.47 7.68
N ASP A 256 11.34 -19.47 6.40
CA ASP A 256 11.74 -18.24 5.72
C ASP A 256 10.51 -17.41 5.33
N VAL A 257 10.59 -16.10 5.52
CA VAL A 257 9.53 -15.14 5.20
C VAL A 257 10.13 -13.92 4.51
N TRP A 258 9.41 -13.38 3.53
CA TRP A 258 9.72 -12.12 2.88
C TRP A 258 9.06 -10.97 3.62
N ILE A 259 9.83 -9.93 3.88
CA ILE A 259 9.38 -8.70 4.53
C ILE A 259 9.61 -7.50 3.63
N VAL A 260 8.80 -6.46 3.87
CA VAL A 260 8.97 -5.15 3.25
C VAL A 260 9.66 -4.22 4.26
N PRO A 261 10.92 -3.82 4.03
CA PRO A 261 11.56 -2.85 4.89
C PRO A 261 10.86 -1.48 4.80
N PRO A 262 10.75 -0.73 5.91
CA PRO A 262 10.36 0.67 5.86
C PRO A 262 11.46 1.49 5.18
N PRO A 263 11.15 2.69 4.65
CA PRO A 263 12.17 3.66 4.29
C PRO A 263 13.06 4.02 5.49
N VAL A 264 14.31 4.37 5.22
CA VAL A 264 15.24 4.88 6.23
C VAL A 264 14.64 6.09 6.94
N GLY A 265 14.51 5.99 8.26
CA GLY A 265 13.94 7.04 9.10
C GLY A 265 12.40 7.15 9.08
N ALA A 266 11.69 6.29 8.35
CA ALA A 266 10.24 6.24 8.39
C ALA A 266 9.73 5.33 9.52
N SER A 267 8.56 5.66 10.07
CA SER A 267 7.92 4.89 11.13
C SER A 267 6.97 3.80 10.65
N GLY A 268 6.81 3.61 9.32
CA GLY A 268 5.84 2.69 8.75
C GLY A 268 6.22 2.25 7.34
N THR A 269 5.49 1.25 6.83
CA THR A 269 5.72 0.70 5.49
C THR A 269 5.19 1.62 4.38
N ASN A 270 5.91 1.70 3.26
CA ASN A 270 5.45 2.34 2.03
C ASN A 270 4.63 1.39 1.14
N CYS A 271 4.41 0.14 1.56
CA CYS A 271 3.56 -0.81 0.85
C CYS A 271 2.09 -0.37 0.94
N ILE A 272 1.52 0.02 -0.20
CA ILE A 272 0.12 0.49 -0.30
C ILE A 272 -0.84 -0.61 -0.74
N GLY A 273 -0.33 -1.77 -1.18
CA GLY A 273 -1.16 -2.91 -1.53
C GLY A 273 -0.35 -4.16 -1.86
N VAL A 274 -0.91 -5.31 -1.49
CA VAL A 274 -0.41 -6.64 -1.85
C VAL A 274 -1.49 -7.35 -2.63
N PHE A 275 -1.14 -7.81 -3.83
CA PHE A 275 -2.06 -8.45 -4.76
C PHE A 275 -1.53 -9.83 -5.11
N GLN A 276 -2.42 -10.82 -5.16
CA GLN A 276 -2.03 -12.19 -5.46
C GLN A 276 -2.86 -12.74 -6.61
N ARG A 277 -2.22 -13.45 -7.53
CA ARG A 277 -2.88 -14.12 -8.65
C ARG A 277 -2.21 -15.45 -8.95
N VAL A 278 -3.02 -16.46 -9.23
CA VAL A 278 -2.54 -17.71 -9.83
C VAL A 278 -2.58 -17.54 -11.35
N MET A 279 -1.48 -17.83 -12.01
CA MET A 279 -1.29 -17.70 -13.45
C MET A 279 -0.75 -19.01 -14.02
N SER A 280 -1.09 -19.29 -15.27
CA SER A 280 -0.52 -20.39 -16.03
C SER A 280 0.26 -19.84 -17.21
N VAL A 281 1.37 -20.50 -17.56
CA VAL A 281 2.02 -20.28 -18.85
C VAL A 281 1.13 -20.93 -19.91
N GLU A 282 0.46 -20.11 -20.73
CA GLU A 282 -0.25 -20.63 -21.91
C GLU A 282 0.81 -20.90 -22.98
N ASN A 283 1.06 -22.18 -23.26
CA ASN A 283 1.87 -22.62 -24.40
C ASN A 283 1.22 -22.24 -25.74
#